data_AF-A0A968MWS7-F1
#
_entry.id   AF-A0A968MWS7-F1
#
_cell.length_a   1.000
_cell.length_b   1.000
_cell.length_c   1.000
_cell.angle_alpha   90.00
_cell.angle_beta   90.00
_cell.angle_gamma   90.00
#
_symmetry.space_group_name_H-M   'P 1'
#
loop_
_entity.id
_entity.type
_entity.pdbx_description
1 polymer ?
#
loop_
_entity_poly.entity_id
_entity_poly.type
_entity_poly.pdbx_seq_one_letter_code
_entity_poly.pdbx_strand_id
1 'polypeptide(L)'
;MDQEKVIYGFNSFSKGQVYKYEKGWARLFLPGYEKAKKVFIAGSFNSWDPKLTAMQFVDSGWMIRLPLEPGKYFYKYIVDGRWMADPNNRFSENDGQGNLNSVLYCPNQRFVLDGHKNARKVLLSGTFNNWNRSEIRMHRVSTGWALSMYLKEGTYSYKFLVDDEWMPDPANKNIITDIQGNQNSVIAWGVDHLFFLKGYHTAKQVVLSGSFNNWNTGELLMKKNSRRLGTTL
;
A
#
# COMPACT_ATOMS: atom_id res chain seq x y z
N MET A 1 -19.47 12.60 11.04
CA MET A 1 -18.03 12.35 11.28
C MET A 1 -17.57 11.55 10.09
N ASP A 2 -16.89 12.18 9.14
CA ASP A 2 -16.34 11.46 7.99
C ASP A 2 -15.29 10.47 8.50
N GLN A 3 -15.48 9.19 8.19
CA GLN A 3 -14.46 8.18 8.45
C GLN A 3 -13.20 8.58 7.69
N GLU A 4 -12.10 8.80 8.40
CA GLU A 4 -10.81 9.10 7.77
C GLU A 4 -10.45 7.93 6.86
N LYS A 5 -10.50 8.15 5.54
CA LYS A 5 -10.27 7.11 4.54
C LYS A 5 -8.86 6.55 4.75
N VAL A 6 -8.75 5.25 4.99
CA VAL A 6 -7.44 4.57 5.08
C VAL A 6 -6.65 4.86 3.82
N ILE A 7 -5.46 5.44 3.99
CA ILE A 7 -4.58 5.74 2.87
C ILE A 7 -3.73 4.50 2.60
N TYR A 8 -4.05 3.81 1.53
CA TYR A 8 -3.25 2.72 0.98
C TYR A 8 -3.14 2.88 -0.53
N GLY A 9 -2.23 2.13 -1.15
CA GLY A 9 -2.23 1.99 -2.59
C GLY A 9 -1.06 1.18 -3.13
N PHE A 10 -1.18 0.76 -4.38
CA PHE A 10 -0.17 0.04 -5.14
C PHE A 10 -0.03 0.73 -6.49
N ASN A 11 1.01 0.39 -7.24
CA ASN A 11 1.15 0.95 -8.59
C ASN A 11 0.64 -0.02 -9.65
N SER A 12 0.08 0.54 -10.71
CA SER A 12 -0.28 -0.21 -11.91
C SER A 12 0.15 0.56 -13.14
N PHE A 13 1.04 -0.03 -13.93
CA PHE A 13 1.56 0.57 -15.14
C PHE A 13 1.14 -0.24 -16.37
N SER A 14 0.93 0.42 -17.50
CA SER A 14 0.58 -0.23 -18.77
C SER A 14 1.77 -0.91 -19.45
N LYS A 15 2.99 -0.51 -19.11
CA LYS A 15 4.25 -1.10 -19.61
C LYS A 15 5.08 -1.66 -18.46
N GLY A 16 5.78 -2.76 -18.71
CA GLY A 16 6.74 -3.32 -17.78
C GLY A 16 7.99 -2.44 -17.62
N GLN A 17 8.68 -2.57 -16.49
CA GLN A 17 9.98 -1.92 -16.19
C GLN A 17 10.01 -0.37 -16.20
N VAL A 18 8.87 0.30 -16.40
CA VAL A 18 8.79 1.77 -16.32
C VAL A 18 8.90 2.32 -14.91
N TYR A 19 8.75 1.45 -13.90
CA TYR A 19 8.88 1.79 -12.49
C TYR A 19 9.63 0.69 -11.74
N LYS A 20 10.45 1.12 -10.78
CA LYS A 20 11.07 0.25 -9.78
C LYS A 20 11.24 1.02 -8.47
N TYR A 21 11.00 0.38 -7.34
CA TYR A 21 11.29 0.96 -6.02
C TYR A 21 12.11 0.01 -5.18
N GLU A 22 13.29 0.48 -4.77
CA GLU A 22 14.24 -0.31 -3.97
C GLU A 22 15.00 0.62 -3.03
N LYS A 23 15.04 0.27 -1.74
CA LYS A 23 15.88 0.92 -0.73
C LYS A 23 15.73 2.46 -0.70
N GLY A 24 14.50 2.97 -0.75
CA GLY A 24 14.22 4.41 -0.73
C GLY A 24 14.38 5.12 -2.08
N TRP A 25 14.65 4.39 -3.16
CA TRP A 25 14.84 4.97 -4.50
C TRP A 25 13.73 4.53 -5.45
N ALA A 26 12.96 5.49 -5.94
CA ALA A 26 12.03 5.30 -7.05
C ALA A 26 12.74 5.59 -8.38
N ARG A 27 12.83 4.58 -9.24
CA ARG A 27 13.27 4.74 -10.62
C ARG A 27 12.05 4.82 -11.52
N LEU A 28 11.91 5.91 -12.26
CA LEU A 28 10.88 6.11 -13.28
C LEU A 28 11.54 6.14 -14.66
N PHE A 29 10.89 5.52 -15.63
CA PHE A 29 11.29 5.51 -17.03
C PHE A 29 10.10 5.85 -17.92
N LEU A 30 10.24 6.91 -18.71
CA LEU A 30 9.32 7.36 -19.73
C LEU A 30 9.83 6.87 -21.10
N PRO A 31 9.33 5.72 -21.60
CA PRO A 31 9.70 5.22 -22.93
C PRO A 31 9.16 6.12 -24.05
N GLY A 32 9.93 6.24 -25.13
CA GLY A 32 9.65 7.11 -26.27
C GLY A 32 10.18 8.53 -26.06
N TYR A 33 9.64 9.49 -26.81
CA TYR A 33 10.04 10.91 -26.76
C TYR A 33 11.52 11.12 -27.10
N GLU A 34 12.07 10.33 -28.02
CA GLU A 34 13.46 10.34 -28.45
C GLU A 34 13.86 11.65 -29.14
N LYS A 35 12.86 12.35 -29.69
CA LYS A 35 13.04 13.67 -30.32
C LYS A 35 12.91 14.83 -29.33
N ALA A 36 12.55 14.57 -28.08
CA ALA A 36 12.46 15.62 -27.07
C ALA A 36 13.86 16.19 -26.80
N LYS A 37 13.97 17.49 -26.55
CA LYS A 37 15.24 18.12 -26.23
C LYS A 37 15.52 18.06 -24.73
N LYS A 38 14.49 18.22 -23.92
CA LYS A 38 14.57 18.18 -22.45
C LYS A 38 13.30 17.57 -21.86
N VAL A 39 13.48 16.70 -20.87
CA VAL A 39 12.40 16.17 -20.06
C VAL A 39 12.70 16.42 -18.59
N PHE A 40 11.71 16.96 -17.87
CA PHE A 40 11.72 17.11 -16.41
C PHE A 40 10.57 16.32 -15.82
N ILE A 41 10.64 16.07 -14.52
CA ILE A 41 9.53 15.58 -13.72
C ILE A 41 9.24 16.59 -12.62
N ALA A 42 7.98 16.86 -12.34
CA ALA A 42 7.58 17.70 -11.22
C ALA A 42 6.45 17.02 -10.46
N GLY A 43 6.41 17.22 -9.15
CA GLY A 43 5.47 16.56 -8.28
C GLY A 43 5.53 17.05 -6.84
N SER A 44 4.80 16.38 -5.97
CA SER A 44 4.74 16.74 -4.54
C SER A 44 6.11 16.67 -3.84
N PHE A 45 7.05 15.89 -4.36
CA PHE A 45 8.41 15.73 -3.81
C PHE A 45 9.37 16.88 -4.16
N ASN A 46 9.03 17.75 -5.12
CA ASN A 46 9.84 18.91 -5.48
C ASN A 46 9.03 20.21 -5.52
N SER A 47 7.92 20.25 -4.79
CA SER A 47 7.00 21.39 -4.74
C SER A 47 6.50 21.82 -6.13
N TRP A 48 6.34 20.87 -7.06
CA TRP A 48 5.90 21.10 -8.43
C TRP A 48 6.78 22.04 -9.27
N ASP A 49 8.05 22.22 -8.92
CA ASP A 49 8.96 23.03 -9.74
C ASP A 49 9.30 22.31 -11.07
N PRO A 50 8.97 22.91 -12.24
CA PRO A 50 9.17 22.27 -13.55
C PRO A 50 10.63 22.23 -14.03
N LYS A 51 11.57 22.82 -13.29
CA LYS A 51 12.98 22.99 -13.73
C LYS A 51 13.99 22.31 -12.81
N LEU A 52 13.61 21.93 -11.59
CA LEU A 52 14.56 21.38 -10.61
C LEU A 52 14.98 19.94 -10.90
N THR A 53 14.12 19.14 -11.54
CA THR A 53 14.30 17.69 -11.56
C THR A 53 14.33 17.16 -13.00
N ALA A 54 15.49 17.35 -13.64
CA ALA A 54 15.75 16.90 -15.02
C ALA A 54 15.90 15.38 -15.11
N MET A 55 15.28 14.77 -16.13
CA MET A 55 15.45 13.36 -16.46
C MET A 55 16.63 13.19 -17.42
N GLN A 56 17.27 12.02 -17.37
CA GLN A 56 18.37 11.65 -18.26
C GLN A 56 17.83 10.86 -19.45
N PHE A 57 18.23 11.24 -20.67
CA PHE A 57 17.95 10.42 -21.84
C PHE A 57 18.76 9.13 -21.77
N VAL A 58 18.13 8.00 -22.05
CA VAL A 58 18.71 6.65 -22.08
C VAL A 58 18.11 5.92 -23.27
N ASP A 59 18.90 5.11 -23.98
CA ASP A 59 18.52 4.24 -25.11
C ASP A 59 17.24 4.64 -25.88
N SER A 60 16.07 4.29 -25.33
CA SER A 60 14.73 4.44 -25.92
C SER A 60 13.78 5.37 -25.15
N GLY A 61 14.28 6.27 -24.31
CA GLY A 61 13.45 7.24 -23.57
C GLY A 61 14.17 7.99 -22.46
N TRP A 62 13.43 8.37 -21.42
CA TRP A 62 13.94 9.24 -20.36
C TRP A 62 13.82 8.57 -18.99
N MET A 63 14.89 8.58 -18.20
CA MET A 63 14.94 7.93 -16.90
C MET A 63 15.33 8.90 -15.79
N ILE A 64 14.81 8.65 -14.59
CA ILE A 64 15.28 9.30 -13.37
C ILE A 64 15.22 8.36 -12.18
N ARG A 65 16.07 8.62 -11.19
CA ARG A 65 16.02 8.02 -9.85
C ARG A 65 15.79 9.11 -8.82
N LEU A 66 14.74 8.96 -8.03
CA LEU A 66 14.33 9.90 -6.98
C LEU A 66 14.47 9.24 -5.61
N PRO A 67 15.08 9.91 -4.62
CA PRO A 67 15.04 9.47 -3.24
C PRO A 67 13.65 9.80 -2.68
N LEU A 68 12.81 8.79 -2.51
CA LEU A 68 11.45 8.92 -2.01
C LEU A 68 11.23 7.93 -0.87
N GLU A 69 10.82 8.44 0.28
CA GLU A 69 10.34 7.61 1.38
C GLU A 69 9.05 6.86 0.97
N PRO A 70 8.67 5.80 1.69
CA PRO A 70 7.37 5.19 1.48
C PRO A 70 6.24 6.21 1.63
N GLY A 71 5.33 6.24 0.67
CA GLY A 71 4.33 7.30 0.61
C GLY A 71 3.52 7.33 -0.68
N LYS A 72 2.54 8.24 -0.71
CA LYS A 72 1.79 8.59 -1.91
C LYS A 72 2.29 9.93 -2.45
N TYR A 73 2.63 9.94 -3.73
CA TYR A 73 3.15 11.10 -4.44
C TYR A 73 2.32 11.40 -5.68
N PHE A 74 2.23 12.68 -6.03
CA PHE A 74 1.63 13.14 -7.28
C PHE A 74 2.73 13.65 -8.20
N TYR A 75 2.63 13.39 -9.50
CA TYR A 75 3.61 13.87 -10.46
C TYR A 75 3.07 14.07 -11.88
N LYS A 76 3.83 14.81 -12.68
CA LYS A 76 3.72 14.97 -14.13
C LYS A 76 5.13 15.00 -14.76
N TYR A 77 5.20 14.64 -16.03
CA TYR A 77 6.37 14.95 -16.87
C TYR A 77 6.20 16.31 -17.55
N ILE A 78 7.32 16.98 -17.79
CA ILE A 78 7.41 18.19 -18.61
C ILE A 78 8.32 17.89 -19.78
N VAL A 79 7.74 17.65 -20.96
CA VAL A 79 8.47 17.31 -22.20
C VAL A 79 8.52 18.55 -23.08
N ASP A 80 9.72 19.10 -23.29
CA ASP A 80 9.94 20.36 -24.04
C ASP A 80 8.99 21.49 -23.61
N GLY A 81 8.79 21.63 -22.29
CA GLY A 81 7.93 22.64 -21.69
C GLY A 81 6.45 22.27 -21.61
N ARG A 82 6.03 21.13 -22.17
CA ARG A 82 4.63 20.67 -22.14
C ARG A 82 4.39 19.72 -20.96
N TRP A 83 3.47 20.10 -20.09
CA TRP A 83 3.03 19.28 -18.96
C TRP A 83 2.16 18.12 -19.43
N MET A 84 2.44 16.92 -18.92
CA MET A 84 1.64 15.74 -19.20
C MET A 84 1.65 14.76 -18.02
N ALA A 85 0.51 14.15 -17.74
CA ALA A 85 0.46 12.98 -16.86
C ALA A 85 1.27 11.83 -17.48
N ASP A 86 1.78 10.93 -16.64
CA ASP A 86 2.47 9.72 -17.10
C ASP A 86 1.52 8.86 -17.94
N PRO A 87 1.78 8.68 -19.24
CA PRO A 87 0.89 7.93 -20.13
C PRO A 87 0.92 6.43 -19.84
N ASN A 88 1.89 5.97 -19.05
CA ASN A 88 2.01 4.57 -18.65
C ASN A 88 1.40 4.30 -17.27
N ASN A 89 1.11 5.33 -16.47
CA ASN A 89 0.52 5.13 -15.15
C ASN A 89 -1.00 5.03 -15.24
N ARG A 90 -1.57 3.92 -14.75
CA ARG A 90 -3.02 3.69 -14.78
C ARG A 90 -3.75 4.41 -13.64
N PHE A 91 -3.02 4.97 -12.68
CA PHE A 91 -3.58 5.70 -11.56
C PHE A 91 -3.32 7.20 -11.69
N SER A 92 -4.42 7.94 -11.61
CA SER A 92 -4.41 9.39 -11.66
C SER A 92 -5.53 9.97 -10.80
N GLU A 93 -5.30 11.13 -10.24
CA GLU A 93 -6.28 11.86 -9.42
C GLU A 93 -6.37 13.32 -9.88
N ASN A 94 -7.57 13.89 -9.73
CA ASN A 94 -7.79 15.30 -9.97
C ASN A 94 -7.39 16.11 -8.72
N ASP A 95 -6.73 17.24 -8.91
CA ASP A 95 -6.30 18.13 -7.82
C ASP A 95 -7.41 19.07 -7.28
N GLY A 96 -8.66 18.88 -7.72
CA GLY A 96 -9.79 19.74 -7.39
C GLY A 96 -9.87 21.01 -8.24
N GLN A 97 -8.86 21.29 -9.07
CA GLN A 97 -8.80 22.44 -9.98
C GLN A 97 -8.90 22.03 -11.45
N GLY A 98 -9.29 20.79 -11.71
CA GLY A 98 -9.40 20.26 -13.07
C GLY A 98 -8.12 19.65 -13.63
N ASN A 99 -7.00 19.67 -12.90
CA ASN A 99 -5.77 19.04 -13.37
C ASN A 99 -5.69 17.58 -12.96
N LEU A 100 -5.45 16.72 -13.94
CA LEU A 100 -5.20 15.30 -13.70
C LEU A 100 -3.70 15.06 -13.44
N ASN A 101 -3.37 14.47 -12.30
CA ASN A 101 -2.01 14.13 -11.87
C ASN A 101 -1.83 12.62 -11.81
N SER A 102 -0.66 12.10 -12.20
CA SER A 102 -0.32 10.69 -11.99
C SER A 102 -0.03 10.43 -10.51
N VAL A 103 -0.50 9.29 -10.01
CA VAL A 103 -0.30 8.88 -8.61
C VAL A 103 0.78 7.82 -8.54
N LEU A 104 1.81 8.06 -7.75
CA LEU A 104 2.87 7.10 -7.46
C LEU A 104 2.84 6.69 -5.98
N TYR A 105 2.78 5.39 -5.73
CA TYR A 105 2.93 4.83 -4.39
C TYR A 105 4.34 4.26 -4.20
N CYS A 106 5.11 4.77 -3.25
CA CYS A 106 6.35 4.14 -2.82
C CYS A 106 6.01 3.13 -1.70
N PRO A 107 6.13 1.81 -1.94
CA PRO A 107 5.62 0.79 -1.02
C PRO A 107 6.51 0.64 0.23
N ASN A 108 5.88 0.40 1.38
CA ASN A 108 6.54 -0.09 2.61
C ASN A 108 6.27 -1.58 2.86
N GLN A 109 5.20 -2.15 2.31
CA GLN A 109 4.85 -3.56 2.49
C GLN A 109 4.95 -4.35 1.18
N ARG A 110 5.53 -5.54 1.26
CA ARG A 110 5.44 -6.55 0.21
C ARG A 110 4.69 -7.76 0.75
N PHE A 111 3.53 -8.03 0.20
CA PHE A 111 2.76 -9.26 0.46
C PHE A 111 3.27 -10.35 -0.49
N VAL A 112 3.54 -11.52 0.05
CA VAL A 112 4.02 -12.68 -0.70
C VAL A 112 3.22 -13.90 -0.27
N LEU A 113 2.70 -14.63 -1.25
CA LEU A 113 2.13 -15.95 -1.05
C LEU A 113 2.93 -16.94 -1.87
N ASP A 114 3.79 -17.70 -1.19
CA ASP A 114 4.55 -18.77 -1.83
C ASP A 114 3.66 -19.97 -2.19
N GLY A 115 4.03 -20.67 -3.25
CA GLY A 115 3.25 -21.77 -3.79
C GLY A 115 2.03 -21.30 -4.58
N HIS A 116 0.95 -22.07 -4.55
CA HIS A 116 -0.32 -21.77 -5.24
C HIS A 116 -0.13 -21.41 -6.73
N LYS A 117 0.88 -22.01 -7.38
CA LYS A 117 1.28 -21.67 -8.76
C LYS A 117 0.16 -21.95 -9.77
N ASN A 118 -0.69 -22.93 -9.48
CA ASN A 118 -1.83 -23.32 -10.31
C ASN A 118 -3.10 -22.49 -10.05
N ALA A 119 -3.12 -21.63 -9.02
CA ALA A 119 -4.29 -20.78 -8.75
C ALA A 119 -4.58 -19.88 -9.96
N ARG A 120 -5.83 -19.58 -10.26
CA ARG A 120 -6.20 -18.68 -11.37
C ARG A 120 -6.07 -17.22 -10.97
N LYS A 121 -6.37 -16.90 -9.71
CA LYS A 121 -6.25 -15.56 -9.13
C LYS A 121 -5.91 -15.65 -7.64
N VAL A 122 -5.11 -14.67 -7.20
CA VAL A 122 -4.93 -14.36 -5.79
C VAL A 122 -5.23 -12.89 -5.61
N LEU A 123 -6.15 -12.58 -4.70
CA LEU A 123 -6.48 -11.22 -4.31
C LEU A 123 -6.01 -10.98 -2.87
N LEU A 124 -5.63 -9.75 -2.57
CA LEU A 124 -5.34 -9.29 -1.23
C LEU A 124 -6.56 -8.52 -0.71
N SER A 125 -6.98 -8.79 0.52
CA SER A 125 -8.13 -8.13 1.12
C SER A 125 -7.94 -7.98 2.61
N GLY A 126 -8.38 -6.85 3.17
CA GLY A 126 -8.19 -6.56 4.57
C GLY A 126 -8.91 -5.30 5.01
N THR A 127 -8.61 -4.83 6.23
CA THR A 127 -9.25 -3.64 6.80
C THR A 127 -9.00 -2.38 5.97
N PHE A 128 -7.87 -2.27 5.26
CA PHE A 128 -7.55 -1.11 4.42
C PHE A 128 -8.51 -0.93 3.23
N ASN A 129 -9.05 -2.01 2.66
CA ASN A 129 -10.01 -1.95 1.56
C ASN A 129 -11.38 -2.50 1.95
N ASN A 130 -11.73 -2.46 3.24
CA ASN A 130 -13.00 -2.93 3.78
C ASN A 130 -13.34 -4.38 3.35
N TRP A 131 -12.34 -5.25 3.34
CA TRP A 131 -12.48 -6.65 2.94
C TRP A 131 -13.05 -6.85 1.52
N ASN A 132 -12.83 -5.87 0.62
CA ASN A 132 -13.26 -5.97 -0.76
C ASN A 132 -12.57 -7.16 -1.46
N ARG A 133 -13.38 -7.98 -2.15
CA ARG A 133 -12.99 -9.25 -2.80
C ARG A 133 -12.70 -9.12 -4.30
N SER A 134 -12.44 -7.92 -4.81
CA SER A 134 -12.31 -7.68 -6.25
C SER A 134 -11.24 -6.65 -6.65
N GLU A 135 -10.86 -5.75 -5.75
CA GLU A 135 -10.03 -4.58 -6.09
C GLU A 135 -8.54 -4.90 -6.26
N ILE A 136 -7.95 -5.67 -5.33
CA ILE A 136 -6.49 -5.76 -5.21
C ILE A 136 -6.01 -7.14 -5.64
N ARG A 137 -5.60 -7.25 -6.92
CA ARG A 137 -5.07 -8.48 -7.50
C ARG A 137 -3.55 -8.57 -7.35
N MET A 138 -3.06 -9.69 -6.84
CA MET A 138 -1.63 -9.99 -6.75
C MET A 138 -1.08 -10.45 -8.11
N HIS A 139 0.22 -10.26 -8.32
CA HIS A 139 0.91 -10.65 -9.54
C HIS A 139 1.66 -11.97 -9.34
N ARG A 140 1.74 -12.78 -10.41
CA ARG A 140 2.57 -13.99 -10.40
C ARG A 140 4.04 -13.62 -10.31
N VAL A 141 4.78 -14.36 -9.48
CA VAL A 141 6.24 -14.31 -9.38
C VAL A 141 6.79 -15.75 -9.41
N SER A 142 8.11 -15.90 -9.45
CA SER A 142 8.75 -17.23 -9.59
C SER A 142 8.38 -18.22 -8.48
N THR A 143 8.17 -17.75 -7.25
CA THR A 143 7.83 -18.58 -6.09
C THR A 143 6.33 -18.76 -5.85
N GLY A 144 5.48 -17.91 -6.45
CA GLY A 144 4.05 -17.87 -6.20
C GLY A 144 3.43 -16.54 -6.63
N TRP A 145 2.95 -15.75 -5.66
CA TRP A 145 2.26 -14.48 -5.89
C TRP A 145 2.84 -13.38 -5.01
N ALA A 146 2.90 -12.16 -5.53
CA ALA A 146 3.35 -11.00 -4.76
C ALA A 146 2.65 -9.71 -5.15
N LEU A 147 2.60 -8.78 -4.20
CA LEU A 147 2.19 -7.39 -4.41
C LEU A 147 2.99 -6.49 -3.46
N SER A 148 3.52 -5.40 -3.99
CA SER A 148 4.08 -4.33 -3.17
C SER A 148 3.09 -3.18 -3.09
N MET A 149 2.78 -2.74 -1.87
CA MET A 149 1.85 -1.64 -1.63
C MET A 149 2.36 -0.72 -0.52
N TYR A 150 1.93 0.53 -0.59
CA TYR A 150 2.01 1.48 0.51
C TYR A 150 0.80 1.28 1.43
N LEU A 151 1.07 1.23 2.72
CA LEU A 151 0.11 1.32 3.81
C LEU A 151 0.50 2.50 4.68
N LYS A 152 -0.44 3.41 4.96
CA LYS A 152 -0.25 4.41 6.03
C LYS A 152 0.00 3.68 7.37
N GLU A 153 0.54 4.41 8.34
CA GLU A 153 0.63 3.89 9.70
C GLU A 153 -0.75 3.44 10.22
N GLY A 154 -0.76 2.30 10.91
CA GLY A 154 -1.95 1.64 11.42
C GLY A 154 -1.77 0.13 11.58
N THR A 155 -2.78 -0.51 12.16
CA THR A 155 -2.86 -1.98 12.25
C THR A 155 -3.85 -2.49 11.22
N TYR A 156 -3.41 -3.47 10.42
CA TYR A 156 -4.21 -4.04 9.34
C TYR A 156 -4.36 -5.54 9.51
N SER A 157 -5.61 -5.99 9.61
CA SER A 157 -5.98 -7.38 9.43
C SER A 157 -6.18 -7.66 7.95
N TYR A 158 -5.67 -8.78 7.45
CA TYR A 158 -5.77 -9.17 6.05
C TYR A 158 -5.81 -10.68 5.85
N LYS A 159 -6.25 -11.07 4.66
CA LYS A 159 -6.22 -12.42 4.10
C LYS A 159 -5.92 -12.38 2.61
N PHE A 160 -5.47 -13.52 2.10
CA PHE A 160 -5.52 -13.80 0.67
C PHE A 160 -6.87 -14.43 0.31
N LEU A 161 -7.36 -14.12 -0.89
CA LEU A 161 -8.45 -14.84 -1.54
C LEU A 161 -7.85 -15.62 -2.72
N VAL A 162 -7.64 -16.93 -2.53
CA VAL A 162 -7.05 -17.83 -3.53
C VAL A 162 -8.19 -18.54 -4.24
N ASP A 163 -8.43 -18.21 -5.51
CA ASP A 163 -9.55 -18.77 -6.28
C ASP A 163 -10.90 -18.75 -5.54
N ASP A 164 -11.17 -17.63 -4.87
CA ASP A 164 -12.39 -17.34 -4.10
C ASP A 164 -12.44 -17.95 -2.68
N GLU A 165 -11.42 -18.70 -2.28
CA GLU A 165 -11.25 -19.24 -0.92
C GLU A 165 -10.40 -18.33 -0.03
N TRP A 166 -10.89 -18.07 1.18
CA TRP A 166 -10.20 -17.24 2.17
C TRP A 166 -9.05 -17.99 2.82
N MET A 167 -7.89 -17.37 2.86
CA MET A 167 -6.70 -17.95 3.46
C MET A 167 -5.90 -16.88 4.21
N PRO A 168 -5.69 -17.02 5.53
CA PRO A 168 -4.69 -16.22 6.24
C PRO A 168 -3.32 -16.42 5.60
N ASP A 169 -2.47 -15.40 5.68
CA ASP A 169 -1.08 -15.51 5.22
C ASP A 169 -0.34 -16.62 6.00
N PRO A 170 0.03 -17.73 5.35
CA PRO A 170 0.65 -18.87 6.02
C PRO A 170 2.07 -18.57 6.51
N ALA A 171 2.72 -17.52 5.98
CA ALA A 171 4.05 -17.09 6.41
C ALA A 171 3.99 -16.11 7.59
N ASN A 172 2.85 -15.45 7.79
CA ASN A 172 2.68 -14.49 8.87
C ASN A 172 2.26 -15.18 10.18
N LYS A 173 3.13 -15.11 11.19
CA LYS A 173 2.88 -15.67 12.53
C LYS A 173 1.96 -14.80 13.39
N ASN A 174 1.81 -13.53 13.04
CA ASN A 174 0.94 -12.60 13.76
C ASN A 174 -0.49 -12.79 13.25
N ILE A 175 -1.27 -13.53 14.02
CA ILE A 175 -2.66 -13.87 13.70
C ILE A 175 -3.56 -13.39 14.85
N ILE A 176 -4.70 -12.81 14.49
CA ILE A 176 -5.77 -12.48 15.41
C ILE A 176 -6.97 -13.37 15.09
N THR A 177 -7.65 -13.85 16.13
CA THR A 177 -8.90 -14.60 16.01
C THR A 177 -10.04 -13.66 16.38
N ASP A 178 -10.95 -13.44 15.44
CA ASP A 178 -12.13 -12.60 15.67
C ASP A 178 -13.14 -13.29 16.62
N ILE A 179 -14.18 -12.57 17.00
CA ILE A 179 -15.23 -13.08 17.90
C ILE A 179 -16.01 -14.29 17.35
N GLN A 180 -15.94 -14.56 16.04
CA GLN A 180 -16.58 -15.70 15.39
C GLN A 180 -15.62 -16.89 15.25
N GLY A 181 -14.36 -16.75 15.67
CA GLY A 181 -13.35 -17.78 15.56
C GLY A 181 -12.56 -17.74 14.25
N ASN A 182 -12.78 -16.76 13.38
CA ASN A 182 -12.01 -16.64 12.14
C ASN A 182 -10.62 -16.08 12.44
N GLN A 183 -9.60 -16.70 11.86
CA GLN A 183 -8.22 -16.21 11.95
C GLN A 183 -7.93 -15.22 10.84
N ASN A 184 -7.33 -14.07 11.15
CA ASN A 184 -6.84 -13.07 10.20
C ASN A 184 -5.35 -12.82 10.44
N SER A 185 -4.57 -12.65 9.38
CA SER A 185 -3.18 -12.22 9.50
C SER A 185 -3.11 -10.73 9.81
N VAL A 186 -2.13 -10.32 10.60
CA VAL A 186 -2.03 -8.93 11.07
C VAL A 186 -0.64 -8.38 10.80
N ILE A 187 -0.62 -7.14 10.32
CA ILE A 187 0.58 -6.31 10.22
C ILE A 187 0.32 -4.97 10.91
N ALA A 188 1.37 -4.41 11.50
CA ALA A 188 1.36 -3.06 12.05
C ALA A 188 2.46 -2.24 11.36
N TRP A 189 2.11 -1.02 10.99
CA TRP A 189 3.04 -0.01 10.51
C TRP A 189 2.99 1.18 11.47
N GLY A 190 4.10 1.52 12.10
CA GLY A 190 4.18 2.60 13.08
C GLY A 190 4.86 2.16 14.38
N VAL A 191 4.57 2.88 15.46
CA VAL A 191 5.11 2.59 16.79
C VAL A 191 4.19 1.63 17.53
N ASP A 192 4.76 0.55 18.06
CA ASP A 192 4.02 -0.39 18.91
C ASP A 192 3.51 0.32 20.16
N HIS A 193 2.23 0.12 20.47
CA HIS A 193 1.60 0.65 21.67
C HIS A 193 0.96 -0.48 22.49
N LEU A 194 1.40 -0.60 23.73
CA LEU A 194 0.79 -1.51 24.70
C LEU A 194 -0.43 -0.87 25.36
N PHE A 195 -1.60 -1.43 25.10
CA PHE A 195 -2.83 -1.02 25.77
C PHE A 195 -3.07 -1.90 26.99
N PHE A 196 -3.29 -1.28 28.15
CA PHE A 196 -3.65 -1.99 29.38
C PHE A 196 -4.95 -1.42 29.95
N LEU A 197 -5.84 -2.32 30.38
CA LEU A 197 -7.06 -1.96 31.11
C LEU A 197 -6.94 -2.49 32.55
N LYS A 198 -7.09 -1.58 33.53
CA LYS A 198 -7.17 -1.91 34.97
C LYS A 198 -8.64 -1.99 35.40
N GLY A 199 -8.95 -2.90 36.31
CA GLY A 199 -10.31 -3.13 36.80
C GLY A 199 -11.10 -4.11 35.92
N TYR A 200 -12.44 -4.05 35.98
CA TYR A 200 -13.37 -4.88 35.18
C TYR A 200 -13.15 -6.40 35.34
N HIS A 201 -12.88 -6.84 36.57
CA HIS A 201 -12.54 -8.25 36.84
C HIS A 201 -13.65 -9.25 36.47
N THR A 202 -14.90 -8.78 36.44
CA THR A 202 -16.10 -9.54 36.08
C THR A 202 -16.44 -9.45 34.59
N ALA A 203 -15.71 -8.64 33.80
CA ALA A 203 -15.94 -8.58 32.35
C ALA A 203 -15.67 -9.94 31.73
N LYS A 204 -16.65 -10.44 30.97
CA LYS A 204 -16.53 -11.70 30.22
C LYS A 204 -15.58 -11.55 29.03
N GLN A 205 -15.52 -10.36 28.46
CA GLN A 205 -14.74 -10.04 27.27
C GLN A 205 -14.39 -8.54 27.28
N VAL A 206 -13.20 -8.21 26.79
CA VAL A 206 -12.77 -6.83 26.57
C VAL A 206 -12.16 -6.75 25.18
N VAL A 207 -12.60 -5.78 24.39
CA VAL A 207 -12.10 -5.50 23.04
C VAL A 207 -11.49 -4.11 23.01
N LEU A 208 -10.35 -3.97 22.35
CA LEU A 208 -9.74 -2.70 22.04
C LEU A 208 -10.19 -2.21 20.66
N SER A 209 -10.64 -0.96 20.55
CA SER A 209 -11.00 -0.35 19.27
C SER A 209 -10.65 1.13 19.24
N GLY A 210 -10.21 1.63 18.08
CA GLY A 210 -9.88 3.03 17.87
C GLY A 210 -9.57 3.33 16.41
N SER A 211 -9.06 4.53 16.10
CA SER A 211 -8.71 4.89 14.71
C SER A 211 -7.70 3.92 14.06
N PHE A 212 -6.78 3.34 14.85
CA PHE A 212 -5.76 2.39 14.39
C PHE A 212 -6.31 1.06 13.85
N ASN A 213 -7.56 0.71 14.16
CA ASN A 213 -8.25 -0.46 13.58
C ASN A 213 -9.62 -0.10 12.99
N ASN A 214 -9.81 1.17 12.61
CA ASN A 214 -11.07 1.71 12.09
C ASN A 214 -12.29 1.41 13.00
N TRP A 215 -12.10 1.52 14.32
CA TRP A 215 -13.11 1.28 15.35
C TRP A 215 -13.72 -0.13 15.32
N ASN A 216 -13.00 -1.11 14.76
CA ASN A 216 -13.48 -2.48 14.66
C ASN A 216 -13.51 -3.16 16.05
N THR A 217 -14.70 -3.52 16.51
CA THR A 217 -14.91 -4.20 17.81
C THR A 217 -14.96 -5.73 17.70
N GLY A 218 -14.68 -6.30 16.53
CA GLY A 218 -14.68 -7.74 16.29
C GLY A 218 -13.31 -8.41 16.38
N GLU A 219 -12.21 -7.64 16.37
CA GLU A 219 -10.86 -8.21 16.13
C GLU A 219 -9.95 -8.20 17.37
N LEU A 220 -9.78 -7.07 18.05
CA LEU A 220 -8.68 -6.93 19.03
C LEU A 220 -9.09 -7.31 20.46
N LEU A 221 -9.25 -8.61 20.71
CA LEU A 221 -9.53 -9.13 22.06
C LEU A 221 -8.35 -8.92 23.02
N MET A 222 -8.60 -8.26 24.15
CA MET A 222 -7.60 -8.11 25.21
C MET A 222 -7.44 -9.41 26.00
N LYS A 223 -6.20 -9.87 26.15
CA LYS A 223 -5.88 -11.09 26.90
C LYS A 223 -5.77 -10.79 28.40
N LYS A 224 -6.38 -11.64 29.22
CA LYS A 224 -6.33 -11.55 30.69
C LYS A 224 -5.04 -12.19 31.19
N ASN A 225 -4.15 -11.36 31.75
CA ASN A 225 -3.00 -11.83 32.52
C ASN A 225 -3.32 -11.75 34.02
N SER A 226 -2.60 -12.51 34.85
CA SER A 226 -2.86 -12.73 36.28
C SER A 226 -3.00 -11.48 37.17
N ARG A 227 -2.69 -10.27 36.65
CA ARG A 227 -2.90 -8.98 37.33
C ARG A 227 -3.54 -7.87 36.47
N ARG A 228 -3.66 -8.03 35.14
CA ARG A 228 -4.09 -6.98 34.18
C ARG A 228 -4.62 -7.57 32.86
N LEU A 229 -5.48 -6.85 32.14
CA LEU A 229 -5.82 -7.13 30.74
C LEU A 229 -4.88 -6.33 29.82
N GLY A 230 -4.37 -6.95 28.76
CA GLY A 230 -3.49 -6.27 27.80
C GLY A 230 -3.55 -6.85 26.38
N THR A 231 -3.27 -5.99 25.40
CA THR A 231 -2.92 -6.39 24.03
C THR A 231 -1.86 -5.43 23.49
N THR A 232 -0.91 -5.96 22.73
CA THR A 232 0.09 -5.16 22.02
C THR A 232 -0.39 -4.98 20.58
N LEU A 233 -0.28 -3.75 20.07
CA LEU A 233 -0.47 -3.40 18.66
C LEU A 233 0.78 -2.72 18.15
#